data_AF-A0A376BXW2-F1
#
_entry.id   AF-A0A376BXW2-F1
#
_cell.length_a   1.000
_cell.length_b   1.000
_cell.length_c   1.000
_cell.angle_alpha   90.00
_cell.angle_beta   90.00
_cell.angle_gamma   90.00
#
_symmetry.space_group_name_H-M   'P 1'
#
loop_
_entity.id
_entity.type
_entity.pdbx_description
1 polymer ?
#
loop_
_entity_poly.entity_id
_entity_poly.type
_entity_poly.pdbx_seq_one_letter_code
_entity_poly.pdbx_strand_id
1 'polypeptide(L)'
;MQEQFIYFLNNWQTYLPIIRENSAIIVAIILFFMIWALKSQIKRQNRRFLRELKQEFSKQMQTTQKTENVSANYVKANLIEQKILVHQDIVNLKAERMVEQQSLGEGGLSAKRYYYYFKEFKDIVVNNRFYLAQETEFVFSQIMQDHAASLLKLKHLEHEFAELANEAPTDRYALEQLIEQETIVLESFYQESRVEMERFLEMIDNDVLALRAEIDG
;
A
#
# COMPACT_ATOMS: atom_id res chain seq x y z
N MET A 1 14.69 58.33 -10.70
CA MET A 1 15.14 56.91 -10.67
C MET A 1 16.29 56.70 -9.68
N GLN A 2 17.40 57.46 -9.76
CA GLN A 2 18.52 57.29 -8.82
C GLN A 2 18.22 57.69 -7.36
N GLU A 3 17.46 58.76 -7.11
CA GLU A 3 17.18 59.23 -5.73
C GLU A 3 16.23 58.29 -4.95
N GLN A 4 15.25 57.69 -5.63
CA GLN A 4 14.35 56.70 -5.01
C GLN A 4 15.08 55.41 -4.62
N PHE A 5 16.09 55.02 -5.39
CA PHE A 5 16.90 53.84 -5.11
C PHE A 5 17.80 54.06 -3.88
N ILE A 6 18.35 55.26 -3.71
CA ILE A 6 19.17 55.64 -2.54
C ILE A 6 18.31 55.72 -1.27
N TYR A 7 17.09 56.27 -1.37
CA TYR A 7 16.15 56.29 -0.24
C TYR A 7 15.71 54.87 0.19
N PHE A 8 15.56 53.97 -0.78
CA PHE A 8 15.22 52.57 -0.54
C PHE A 8 16.37 51.79 0.12
N LEU A 9 17.62 52.04 -0.30
CA LEU A 9 18.82 51.47 0.32
C LEU A 9 19.01 51.92 1.77
N ASN A 10 18.78 53.21 2.07
CA ASN A 10 18.93 53.75 3.43
C ASN A 10 17.87 53.22 4.42
N ASN A 11 16.69 52.83 3.93
CA ASN A 11 15.60 52.28 4.75
C ASN A 11 15.43 50.76 4.60
N TRP A 12 16.39 50.09 3.96
CA TRP A 12 16.34 48.66 3.62
C TRP A 12 16.14 47.74 4.83
N GLN A 13 16.75 48.08 5.98
CA GLN A 13 16.59 47.33 7.23
C GLN A 13 15.15 47.38 7.78
N THR A 14 14.41 48.47 7.51
CA THR A 14 13.02 48.64 7.93
C THR A 14 12.04 47.86 7.04
N TYR A 15 12.38 47.63 5.76
CA TYR A 15 11.55 46.88 4.81
C TYR A 15 11.79 45.36 4.82
N LEU A 16 12.96 44.91 5.30
CA LEU A 16 13.36 43.49 5.39
C LEU A 16 12.36 42.58 6.14
N PRO A 17 11.81 42.97 7.30
CA PRO A 17 10.82 42.16 8.02
C PRO A 17 9.50 42.03 7.25
N ILE A 18 9.03 43.12 6.65
CA ILE A 18 7.78 43.17 5.85
C ILE A 18 7.92 42.29 4.59
N ILE A 19 9.09 42.32 3.94
CA ILE A 19 9.38 41.47 2.78
C ILE A 19 9.45 39.99 3.20
N ARG A 20 10.03 39.68 4.37
CA ARG A 20 10.08 38.30 4.89
C ARG A 20 8.69 37.76 5.22
N GLU A 21 7.85 38.51 5.92
CA GLU A 21 6.47 38.10 6.23
C GLU A 21 5.65 37.89 4.96
N ASN A 22 5.75 38.80 3.99
CA ASN A 22 5.07 38.65 2.71
C ASN A 22 5.58 37.44 1.91
N SER A 23 6.89 37.14 1.97
CA SER A 23 7.45 35.96 1.31
C SER A 23 6.96 34.65 1.92
N ALA A 24 6.79 34.60 3.25
CA ALA A 24 6.25 33.42 3.94
C ALA A 24 4.78 33.18 3.57
N ILE A 25 3.97 34.25 3.49
CA ILE A 25 2.56 34.17 3.06
C ILE A 25 2.47 33.66 1.61
N ILE A 26 3.31 34.19 0.71
CA ILE A 26 3.34 33.75 -0.69
C ILE A 26 3.72 32.27 -0.79
N VAL A 27 4.73 31.81 -0.03
CA VAL A 27 5.13 30.39 0.00
C VAL A 27 4.00 29.51 0.53
N ALA A 28 3.29 29.93 1.59
CA ALA A 28 2.15 29.19 2.14
C ALA A 28 0.99 29.08 1.13
N ILE A 29 0.70 30.15 0.40
CA ILE A 29 -0.30 30.16 -0.68
C ILE A 29 0.09 29.19 -1.80
N ILE A 30 1.36 29.21 -2.23
CA ILE A 30 1.87 28.30 -3.26
C ILE A 30 1.77 26.84 -2.81
N LEU A 31 2.16 26.53 -1.56
CA LEU A 31 2.04 25.19 -0.98
C LEU A 31 0.59 24.72 -0.93
N PHE A 32 -0.33 25.61 -0.53
CA PHE A 32 -1.77 25.30 -0.53
C PHE A 32 -2.28 24.97 -1.94
N PHE A 33 -1.89 25.74 -2.96
CA PHE A 33 -2.26 25.47 -4.35
C PHE A 33 -1.63 24.16 -4.86
N MET A 34 -0.40 23.83 -4.47
CA MET A 34 0.23 22.55 -4.82
C MET A 34 -0.51 21.36 -4.19
N ILE A 35 -0.85 21.43 -2.91
CA ILE A 35 -1.61 20.37 -2.22
C ILE A 35 -3.00 20.21 -2.85
N TRP A 36 -3.65 21.31 -3.20
CA TRP A 36 -4.95 21.29 -3.87
C TRP A 36 -4.86 20.67 -5.28
N ALA A 37 -3.83 21.03 -6.04
CA ALA A 37 -3.57 20.45 -7.36
C ALA A 37 -3.29 18.95 -7.28
N LEU A 38 -2.47 18.49 -6.33
CA LEU A 38 -2.18 17.08 -6.08
C LEU A 38 -3.46 16.29 -5.73
N LYS A 39 -4.28 16.79 -4.79
CA LYS A 39 -5.55 16.15 -4.41
C LYS A 39 -6.52 16.05 -5.59
N SER A 40 -6.56 17.09 -6.43
CA SER A 40 -7.37 17.12 -7.65
C SER A 40 -6.85 16.13 -8.70
N GLN A 41 -5.54 16.02 -8.88
CA GLN A 41 -4.91 15.06 -9.78
C GLN A 41 -5.16 13.62 -9.36
N ILE A 42 -4.98 13.28 -8.07
CA ILE A 42 -5.27 11.94 -7.53
C ILE A 42 -6.74 11.57 -7.77
N LYS A 43 -7.68 12.49 -7.49
CA LYS A 43 -9.11 12.25 -7.74
C LYS A 43 -9.42 12.04 -9.23
N ARG A 44 -8.71 12.72 -10.13
CA ARG A 44 -8.85 12.55 -11.58
C ARG A 44 -8.22 11.25 -12.08
N GLN A 45 -7.07 10.85 -11.54
CA GLN A 45 -6.40 9.58 -11.85
C GLN A 45 -7.27 8.40 -11.40
N ASN A 46 -7.77 8.39 -10.16
CA ASN A 46 -8.66 7.34 -9.68
C ASN A 46 -9.93 7.21 -10.54
N ARG A 47 -10.50 8.33 -11.00
CA ARG A 47 -11.66 8.31 -11.92
C ARG A 47 -11.33 7.78 -13.32
N ARG A 48 -10.11 8.01 -13.82
CA ARG A 48 -9.67 7.48 -15.13
C ARG A 48 -9.39 5.98 -15.02
N PHE A 49 -8.66 5.57 -13.99
CA PHE A 49 -8.39 4.17 -13.68
C PHE A 49 -9.69 3.36 -13.52
N LEU A 50 -10.68 3.85 -12.77
CA LEU A 50 -11.98 3.20 -12.64
C LEU A 50 -12.76 3.11 -13.97
N ARG A 51 -12.59 4.05 -14.89
CA ARG A 51 -13.22 3.99 -16.23
C ARG A 51 -12.50 3.02 -17.15
N GLU A 52 -11.17 3.01 -17.13
CA GLU A 52 -10.34 2.09 -17.91
C GLU A 52 -10.59 0.65 -17.48
N LEU A 53 -10.63 0.38 -16.18
CA LEU A 53 -11.06 -0.91 -15.63
C LEU A 53 -12.48 -1.30 -16.09
N LYS A 54 -13.44 -0.36 -16.02
CA LYS A 54 -14.81 -0.64 -16.49
C LYS A 54 -14.86 -0.95 -17.99
N GLN A 55 -13.99 -0.34 -18.79
CA GLN A 55 -13.90 -0.58 -20.24
C GLN A 55 -13.17 -1.89 -20.56
N GLU A 56 -12.11 -2.24 -19.84
CA GLU A 56 -11.44 -3.54 -19.95
C GLU A 56 -12.38 -4.67 -19.56
N PHE A 57 -13.17 -4.49 -18.49
CA PHE A 57 -14.24 -5.42 -18.11
C PHE A 57 -15.33 -5.51 -19.18
N SER A 58 -15.78 -4.40 -19.77
CA SER A 58 -16.79 -4.48 -20.84
C SER A 58 -16.26 -5.21 -22.08
N LYS A 59 -14.96 -5.07 -22.37
CA LYS A 59 -14.30 -5.77 -23.48
C LYS A 59 -14.09 -7.25 -23.17
N GLN A 60 -13.72 -7.62 -21.95
CA GLN A 60 -13.68 -9.01 -21.48
C GLN A 60 -15.07 -9.67 -21.48
N MET A 61 -16.10 -8.93 -21.05
CA MET A 61 -17.49 -9.40 -21.14
C MET A 61 -17.96 -9.59 -22.58
N GLN A 62 -17.58 -8.70 -23.51
CA GLN A 62 -17.90 -8.85 -24.94
C GLN A 62 -17.15 -9.99 -25.63
N THR A 63 -15.93 -10.34 -25.17
CA THR A 63 -15.21 -11.53 -25.67
C THR A 63 -15.73 -12.83 -25.06
N THR A 64 -16.44 -12.76 -23.93
CA THR A 64 -17.11 -13.91 -23.30
C THR A 64 -18.58 -14.07 -23.78
N GLN A 65 -19.18 -13.02 -24.37
CA GLN A 65 -20.55 -13.03 -24.92
C GLN A 65 -20.65 -13.54 -26.36
N LYS A 66 -19.91 -14.61 -26.68
CA LYS A 66 -20.32 -15.52 -27.77
C LYS A 66 -20.66 -16.89 -27.22
N THR A 67 -21.21 -16.95 -26.01
CA THR A 67 -21.98 -18.11 -25.55
C THR A 67 -22.99 -17.64 -24.50
N GLU A 68 -24.23 -17.54 -24.97
CA GLU A 68 -25.50 -17.75 -24.25
C GLU A 68 -25.94 -16.79 -23.12
N ASN A 69 -27.26 -16.62 -23.07
CA ASN A 69 -28.03 -15.92 -22.06
C ASN A 69 -27.80 -16.53 -20.67
N VAL A 70 -26.78 -16.04 -19.96
CA VAL A 70 -26.56 -16.39 -18.56
C VAL A 70 -27.36 -15.42 -17.69
N SER A 71 -28.31 -15.96 -16.91
CA SER A 71 -29.17 -15.18 -16.02
C SER A 71 -28.32 -14.37 -15.02
N ALA A 72 -28.77 -13.17 -14.66
CA ALA A 72 -28.08 -12.29 -13.70
C ALA A 72 -27.77 -12.99 -12.36
N ASN A 73 -28.55 -14.01 -12.00
CA ASN A 73 -28.35 -14.82 -10.80
C ASN A 73 -27.10 -15.71 -10.88
N TYR A 74 -26.75 -16.24 -12.04
CA TYR A 74 -25.54 -17.06 -12.21
C TYR A 74 -24.27 -16.20 -12.13
N VAL A 75 -24.31 -14.98 -12.68
CA VAL A 75 -23.20 -14.02 -12.57
C VAL A 75 -23.00 -13.58 -11.12
N LYS A 76 -24.09 -13.34 -10.38
CA LYS A 76 -24.04 -13.01 -8.94
C LYS A 76 -23.46 -14.17 -8.12
N ALA A 77 -23.91 -15.41 -8.36
CA ALA A 77 -23.44 -16.59 -7.64
C ALA A 77 -21.93 -16.83 -7.87
N ASN A 78 -21.46 -16.74 -9.12
CA ASN A 78 -20.04 -16.89 -9.46
C ASN A 78 -19.17 -15.80 -8.80
N LEU A 79 -19.65 -14.55 -8.76
CA LEU A 79 -18.93 -13.48 -8.07
C LEU A 79 -18.81 -13.75 -6.56
N ILE A 80 -19.89 -14.19 -5.92
CA ILE A 80 -19.88 -14.53 -4.50
C ILE A 80 -18.93 -15.70 -4.21
N GLU A 81 -18.93 -16.72 -5.06
CA GLU A 81 -18.02 -17.87 -4.93
C GLU A 81 -16.55 -17.45 -5.04
N GLN A 82 -16.22 -16.58 -6.00
CA GLN A 82 -14.88 -15.99 -6.12
C GLN A 82 -14.49 -15.18 -4.89
N LYS A 83 -15.43 -14.43 -4.30
CA LYS A 83 -15.17 -13.74 -3.03
C LYS A 83 -14.83 -14.71 -1.91
N ILE A 84 -15.60 -15.78 -1.76
CA ILE A 84 -15.33 -16.79 -0.72
C ILE A 84 -13.96 -17.42 -0.90
N LEU A 85 -13.59 -17.78 -2.13
CA LEU A 85 -12.28 -18.39 -2.43
C LEU A 85 -11.13 -17.49 -2.00
N VAL A 86 -11.17 -16.20 -2.38
CA VAL A 86 -10.14 -15.21 -2.01
C VAL A 86 -10.02 -15.09 -0.49
N HIS A 87 -11.14 -15.01 0.22
CA HIS A 87 -11.08 -14.91 1.68
C HIS A 87 -10.58 -16.21 2.31
N GLN A 88 -10.93 -17.38 1.75
CA GLN A 88 -10.47 -18.67 2.23
C GLN A 88 -8.94 -18.81 2.07
N ASP A 89 -8.37 -18.33 0.97
CA ASP A 89 -6.91 -18.33 0.77
C ASP A 89 -6.21 -17.49 1.84
N ILE A 90 -6.76 -16.32 2.16
CA ILE A 90 -6.25 -15.45 3.24
C ILE A 90 -6.38 -16.15 4.61
N VAL A 91 -7.53 -16.77 4.89
CA VAL A 91 -7.75 -17.50 6.15
C VAL A 91 -6.79 -18.69 6.29
N ASN A 92 -6.55 -19.44 5.22
CA ASN A 92 -5.61 -20.55 5.22
C ASN A 92 -4.20 -20.07 5.51
N LEU A 93 -3.75 -19.00 4.84
CA LEU A 93 -2.42 -18.43 5.07
C LEU A 93 -2.26 -17.89 6.51
N LYS A 94 -3.33 -17.31 7.08
CA LYS A 94 -3.39 -16.92 8.50
C LYS A 94 -3.22 -18.12 9.42
N ALA A 95 -3.92 -19.22 9.14
CA ALA A 95 -3.83 -20.43 9.93
C ALA A 95 -2.43 -21.04 9.87
N GLU A 96 -1.80 -21.10 8.70
CA GLU A 96 -0.41 -21.55 8.53
C GLU A 96 0.56 -20.72 9.37
N ARG A 97 0.46 -19.39 9.29
CA ARG A 97 1.24 -18.46 10.12
C ARG A 97 1.07 -18.76 11.62
N MET A 98 -0.17 -18.95 12.08
CA MET A 98 -0.46 -19.22 13.49
C MET A 98 0.10 -20.57 13.95
N VAL A 99 -0.04 -21.62 13.15
CA VAL A 99 0.51 -22.95 13.45
C VAL A 99 2.03 -22.87 13.56
N GLU A 100 2.68 -22.17 12.62
CA GLU A 100 4.13 -21.98 12.67
C GLU A 100 4.55 -21.18 13.92
N GLN A 101 3.86 -20.09 14.23
CA GLN A 101 4.13 -19.29 15.43
C GLN A 101 4.00 -20.13 16.72
N GLN A 102 2.97 -20.98 16.82
CA GLN A 102 2.77 -21.87 17.97
C GLN A 102 3.86 -22.93 18.09
N SER A 103 4.37 -23.43 16.96
CA SER A 103 5.47 -24.40 16.95
C SER A 103 6.80 -23.82 17.45
N LEU A 104 6.97 -22.49 17.37
CA LEU A 104 8.21 -21.79 17.68
C LEU A 104 8.29 -21.26 19.13
N GLY A 105 7.20 -21.27 19.91
CA GLY A 105 7.18 -20.89 21.33
C GLY A 105 7.09 -19.38 21.63
N GLU A 106 7.39 -18.99 22.88
CA GLU A 106 7.36 -17.59 23.35
C GLU A 106 8.44 -16.77 22.63
N GLY A 107 8.03 -15.95 21.65
CA GLY A 107 8.91 -15.23 20.71
C GLY A 107 8.69 -15.60 19.24
N GLY A 108 7.66 -16.39 18.93
CA GLY A 108 7.43 -17.00 17.62
C GLY A 108 7.38 -16.06 16.40
N LEU A 109 7.76 -16.67 15.26
CA LEU A 109 8.07 -16.09 13.95
C LEU A 109 9.20 -15.04 13.97
N SER A 110 10.29 -15.32 13.23
CA SER A 110 11.29 -14.29 12.95
C SER A 110 10.67 -13.16 12.11
N ALA A 111 11.19 -11.95 12.24
CA ALA A 111 10.74 -10.80 11.46
C ALA A 111 10.81 -11.06 9.94
N LYS A 112 11.84 -11.79 9.49
CA LYS A 112 11.98 -12.26 8.11
C LYS A 112 10.85 -13.19 7.68
N ARG A 113 10.49 -14.15 8.52
CA ARG A 113 9.40 -15.09 8.23
C ARG A 113 8.05 -14.40 8.22
N TYR A 114 7.80 -13.50 9.17
CA TYR A 114 6.62 -12.65 9.17
C TYR A 114 6.52 -11.80 7.88
N TYR A 115 7.62 -11.21 7.42
CA TYR A 115 7.64 -10.43 6.19
C TYR A 115 7.22 -11.24 4.96
N TYR A 116 7.62 -12.52 4.87
CA TYR A 116 7.15 -13.40 3.81
C TYR A 116 5.63 -13.59 3.84
N TYR A 117 5.06 -13.89 5.02
CA TYR A 117 3.60 -13.97 5.17
C TYR A 117 2.91 -12.67 4.76
N PHE A 118 3.43 -11.53 5.20
CA PHE A 118 2.90 -10.23 4.82
C PHE A 118 2.91 -10.03 3.30
N LYS A 119 4.01 -10.40 2.63
CA LYS A 119 4.16 -10.28 1.18
C LYS A 119 3.13 -11.15 0.45
N GLU A 120 2.94 -12.38 0.89
CA GLU A 120 1.94 -13.30 0.31
C GLU A 120 0.52 -12.79 0.52
N PHE A 121 0.17 -12.32 1.74
CA PHE A 121 -1.12 -11.66 1.98
C PHE A 121 -1.34 -10.49 1.04
N LYS A 122 -0.33 -9.62 0.91
CA LYS A 122 -0.39 -8.45 0.04
C LYS A 122 -0.58 -8.86 -1.42
N ASP A 123 0.11 -9.89 -1.88
CA ASP A 123 0.01 -10.35 -3.27
C ASP A 123 -1.38 -10.96 -3.55
N ILE A 124 -1.93 -11.77 -2.63
CA ILE A 124 -3.31 -12.27 -2.71
C ILE A 124 -4.29 -11.10 -2.78
N VAL A 125 -4.19 -10.15 -1.86
CA VAL A 125 -5.12 -9.02 -1.80
C VAL A 125 -5.01 -8.13 -3.04
N VAL A 126 -3.80 -7.78 -3.48
CA VAL A 126 -3.58 -6.92 -4.65
C VAL A 126 -4.13 -7.55 -5.93
N ASN A 127 -3.90 -8.86 -6.11
CA ASN A 127 -4.39 -9.57 -7.29
C ASN A 127 -5.92 -9.78 -7.26
N ASN A 128 -6.53 -9.70 -6.08
CA ASN A 128 -7.94 -10.00 -5.86
C ASN A 128 -8.75 -8.81 -5.32
N ARG A 129 -8.28 -7.56 -5.45
CA ARG A 129 -8.91 -6.38 -4.81
C ARG A 129 -10.39 -6.22 -5.12
N PHE A 130 -10.86 -6.64 -6.29
CA PHE A 130 -12.27 -6.58 -6.68
C PHE A 130 -13.20 -7.48 -5.86
N TYR A 131 -12.63 -8.42 -5.08
CA TYR A 131 -13.36 -9.42 -4.32
C TYR A 131 -13.44 -9.11 -2.82
N LEU A 132 -12.72 -8.09 -2.33
CA LEU A 132 -12.83 -7.65 -0.93
C LEU A 132 -14.06 -6.76 -0.71
N ALA A 133 -14.52 -6.69 0.54
CA ALA A 133 -15.45 -5.65 0.96
C ALA A 133 -14.77 -4.27 0.89
N GLN A 134 -15.57 -3.22 0.64
CA GLN A 134 -15.05 -1.86 0.44
C GLN A 134 -14.30 -1.33 1.67
N GLU A 135 -14.78 -1.64 2.87
CA GLU A 135 -14.13 -1.23 4.13
C GLU A 135 -12.79 -1.95 4.31
N THR A 136 -12.77 -3.26 4.04
CA THR A 136 -11.57 -4.10 4.11
C THR A 136 -10.52 -3.69 3.09
N GLU A 137 -10.92 -3.34 1.86
CA GLU A 137 -10.02 -2.77 0.84
C GLU A 137 -9.43 -1.42 1.29
N PHE A 138 -10.26 -0.57 1.93
CA PHE A 138 -9.80 0.72 2.46
C PHE A 138 -8.76 0.55 3.56
N VAL A 139 -9.01 -0.33 4.54
CA VAL A 139 -8.08 -0.62 5.64
C VAL A 139 -6.76 -1.18 5.09
N PHE A 140 -6.82 -2.15 4.18
CA PHE A 140 -5.62 -2.68 3.53
C PHE A 140 -4.83 -1.58 2.82
N SER A 141 -5.51 -0.66 2.13
CA SER A 141 -4.86 0.45 1.44
C SER A 141 -4.17 1.42 2.41
N GLN A 142 -4.72 1.63 3.61
CA GLN A 142 -4.05 2.43 4.64
C GLN A 142 -2.81 1.74 5.19
N ILE A 143 -2.89 0.46 5.56
CA ILE A 143 -1.73 -0.34 6.00
C ILE A 143 -0.61 -0.26 4.96
N MET A 144 -0.93 -0.42 3.67
CA MET A 144 0.07 -0.32 2.61
C MET A 144 0.69 1.07 2.46
N GLN A 145 -0.04 2.14 2.79
CA GLN A 145 0.48 3.51 2.77
C GLN A 145 1.38 3.77 3.99
N ASP A 146 0.93 3.35 5.17
CA ASP A 146 1.62 3.58 6.43
C ASP A 146 2.98 2.85 6.46
N HIS A 147 3.04 1.64 5.88
CA HIS A 147 4.26 0.85 5.78
C HIS A 147 5.04 1.01 4.47
N ALA A 148 4.63 1.93 3.59
CA ALA A 148 5.22 2.06 2.25
C ALA A 148 6.74 2.31 2.29
N ALA A 149 7.22 3.14 3.21
CA ALA A 149 8.64 3.46 3.34
C ALA A 149 9.46 2.22 3.75
N SER A 150 9.02 1.49 4.77
CA SER A 150 9.67 0.26 5.24
C SER A 150 9.68 -0.82 4.15
N LEU A 151 8.56 -0.99 3.44
CA LEU A 151 8.45 -1.95 2.33
C LEU A 151 9.36 -1.57 1.15
N LEU A 152 9.47 -0.29 0.81
CA LEU A 152 10.39 0.18 -0.23
C LEU A 152 11.84 -0.08 0.18
N LYS A 153 12.21 0.21 1.43
CA LYS A 153 13.56 -0.03 1.95
C LYS A 153 13.92 -1.52 1.92
N LEU A 154 13.03 -2.40 2.38
CA LEU A 154 13.21 -3.85 2.29
C LEU A 154 13.42 -4.32 0.86
N LYS A 155 12.61 -3.82 -0.09
CA LYS A 155 12.79 -4.14 -1.51
C LYS A 155 14.13 -3.68 -2.07
N HIS A 156 14.64 -2.52 -1.65
CA HIS A 156 15.95 -2.04 -2.09
C HIS A 156 17.06 -2.93 -1.54
N LEU A 157 16.99 -3.28 -0.24
CA LEU A 157 17.95 -4.21 0.38
C LEU A 157 17.93 -5.59 -0.30
N GLU A 158 16.74 -6.16 -0.58
CA GLU A 158 16.61 -7.42 -1.34
C GLU A 158 17.30 -7.33 -2.71
N HIS A 159 17.18 -6.19 -3.39
CA HIS A 159 17.79 -5.97 -4.70
C HIS A 159 19.32 -5.82 -4.60
N GLU A 160 19.82 -5.01 -3.67
CA GLU A 160 21.26 -4.81 -3.43
C GLU A 160 21.93 -6.13 -3.03
N PHE A 161 21.26 -6.97 -2.23
CA PHE A 161 21.72 -8.33 -1.94
C PHE A 161 21.87 -9.16 -3.20
N ALA A 162 20.86 -9.14 -4.07
CA ALA A 162 20.88 -9.92 -5.31
C ALA A 162 21.98 -9.44 -6.25
N GLU A 163 22.26 -8.13 -6.30
CA GLU A 163 23.36 -7.57 -7.09
C GLU A 163 24.73 -8.01 -6.55
N LEU A 164 25.00 -7.79 -5.26
CA LEU A 164 26.27 -8.16 -4.64
C LEU A 164 26.52 -9.67 -4.67
N ALA A 165 25.49 -10.50 -4.49
CA ALA A 165 25.61 -11.96 -4.57
C ALA A 165 26.01 -12.45 -5.97
N ASN A 166 25.74 -11.67 -7.02
CA ASN A 166 26.07 -12.00 -8.41
C ASN A 166 27.44 -11.44 -8.85
N GLU A 167 28.09 -10.59 -8.05
CA GLU A 167 29.40 -10.03 -8.36
C GLU A 167 30.55 -10.90 -7.81
N ALA A 168 31.58 -11.14 -8.63
CA ALA A 168 32.81 -11.79 -8.23
C ALA A 168 34.00 -10.80 -8.31
N PRO A 169 34.83 -10.64 -7.25
CA PRO A 169 34.73 -11.29 -5.95
C PRO A 169 33.72 -10.57 -5.03
N THR A 170 32.80 -11.33 -4.42
CA THR A 170 31.80 -10.80 -3.50
C THR A 170 32.47 -10.23 -2.24
N ASP A 171 32.28 -8.93 -1.99
CA ASP A 171 32.76 -8.28 -0.78
C ASP A 171 31.96 -8.78 0.44
N ARG A 172 32.59 -9.63 1.25
CA ARG A 172 31.99 -10.22 2.43
C ARG A 172 31.58 -9.18 3.47
N TYR A 173 32.33 -8.09 3.62
CA TYR A 173 32.01 -7.05 4.59
C TYR A 173 30.77 -6.26 4.15
N ALA A 174 30.66 -5.95 2.86
CA ALA A 174 29.47 -5.33 2.30
C ALA A 174 28.21 -6.19 2.49
N LEU A 175 28.32 -7.51 2.27
CA LEU A 175 27.22 -8.43 2.53
C LEU A 175 26.81 -8.46 4.02
N GLU A 176 27.76 -8.52 4.95
CA GLU A 176 27.48 -8.53 6.38
C GLU A 176 26.75 -7.25 6.82
N GLN A 177 27.13 -6.09 6.28
CA GLN A 177 26.42 -4.82 6.53
C GLN A 177 24.99 -4.82 5.98
N LEU A 178 24.76 -5.36 4.78
CA LEU A 178 23.41 -5.48 4.25
C LEU A 178 22.54 -6.41 5.10
N ILE A 179 23.10 -7.50 5.64
CA ILE A 179 22.36 -8.43 6.51
C ILE A 179 21.91 -7.71 7.79
N GLU A 180 22.82 -6.93 8.40
CA GLU A 180 22.50 -6.15 9.59
C GLU A 180 21.40 -5.12 9.31
N GLN A 181 21.49 -4.39 8.20
CA GLN A 181 20.48 -3.42 7.80
C GLN A 181 19.13 -4.07 7.49
N GLU A 182 19.11 -5.19 6.77
CA GLU A 182 17.88 -5.96 6.50
C GLU A 182 17.23 -6.39 7.82
N THR A 183 18.02 -6.92 8.75
CA THR A 183 17.54 -7.39 10.06
C THR A 183 16.86 -6.27 10.84
N ILE A 184 17.49 -5.10 10.95
CA ILE A 184 16.93 -3.94 11.66
C ILE A 184 15.60 -3.47 11.04
N VAL A 185 15.55 -3.39 9.71
CA VAL A 185 14.35 -2.93 9.00
C VAL A 185 13.22 -3.96 9.12
N LEU A 186 13.54 -5.25 9.01
CA LEU A 186 12.57 -6.32 9.22
C LEU A 186 11.98 -6.29 10.63
N GLU A 187 12.82 -6.14 11.65
CA GLU A 187 12.36 -6.08 13.05
C GLU A 187 11.47 -4.86 13.29
N SER A 188 11.86 -3.69 12.79
CA SER A 188 11.05 -2.48 12.90
C SER A 188 9.70 -2.65 12.21
N PHE A 189 9.71 -3.16 10.97
CA PHE A 189 8.49 -3.47 10.22
C PHE A 189 7.60 -4.48 10.96
N TYR A 190 8.17 -5.53 11.54
CA TYR A 190 7.42 -6.50 12.32
C TYR A 190 6.73 -5.86 13.52
N GLN A 191 7.44 -5.05 14.31
CA GLN A 191 6.87 -4.40 15.50
C GLN A 191 5.77 -3.39 15.13
N GLU A 192 5.94 -2.67 14.03
CA GLU A 192 5.00 -1.64 13.58
C GLU A 192 3.75 -2.23 12.91
N SER A 193 3.91 -3.27 12.09
CA SER A 193 2.82 -3.77 11.24
C SER A 193 2.00 -4.90 11.85
N ARG A 194 2.53 -5.64 12.85
CA ARG A 194 1.89 -6.88 13.35
C ARG A 194 0.46 -6.65 13.81
N VAL A 195 0.24 -5.63 14.63
CA VAL A 195 -1.08 -5.35 15.24
C VAL A 195 -2.10 -4.94 14.18
N GLU A 196 -1.70 -4.08 13.25
CA GLU A 196 -2.58 -3.62 12.17
C GLU A 196 -2.94 -4.77 11.23
N MET A 197 -1.97 -5.62 10.92
CA MET A 197 -2.20 -6.79 10.07
C MET A 197 -3.10 -7.83 10.77
N GLU A 198 -2.93 -8.06 12.07
CA GLU A 198 -3.83 -8.93 12.85
C GLU A 198 -5.27 -8.41 12.82
N ARG A 199 -5.46 -7.10 13.03
CA ARG A 199 -6.77 -6.46 12.94
C ARG A 199 -7.38 -6.59 11.54
N PHE A 200 -6.58 -6.42 10.49
CA PHE A 200 -7.04 -6.62 9.11
C PHE A 200 -7.53 -8.07 8.89
N LEU A 201 -6.79 -9.05 9.40
CA LEU A 201 -7.17 -10.46 9.29
C LEU A 201 -8.43 -10.82 10.08
N GLU A 202 -8.75 -10.10 11.16
CA GLU A 202 -10.04 -10.26 11.86
C GLU A 202 -11.21 -9.70 11.04
N MET A 203 -11.00 -8.60 10.32
CA MET A 203 -12.03 -8.05 9.42
C MET A 203 -12.37 -9.03 8.30
N ILE A 204 -11.35 -9.70 7.74
CA ILE A 204 -11.53 -10.75 6.71
C ILE A 204 -12.40 -11.89 7.25
N ASP A 205 -12.17 -12.35 8.47
CA ASP A 205 -12.99 -13.41 9.07
C ASP A 205 -14.47 -12.99 9.19
N ASN A 206 -14.72 -11.74 9.59
CA ASN A 206 -16.08 -11.20 9.69
C ASN A 206 -16.77 -11.10 8.32
N ASP A 207 -16.04 -10.67 7.29
CA ASP A 207 -16.56 -10.59 5.91
C ASP A 207 -16.96 -11.97 5.36
N VAL A 208 -16.17 -13.01 5.67
CA VAL A 208 -16.50 -14.40 5.28
C VAL A 208 -17.80 -14.86 5.90
N LEU A 209 -18.00 -14.60 7.20
CA LEU A 209 -19.22 -15.00 7.91
C LEU A 209 -20.44 -14.30 7.31
N ALA A 210 -20.32 -13.02 6.97
CA ALA A 210 -21.38 -12.26 6.32
C ALA A 210 -21.71 -12.80 4.91
N LEU A 211 -20.68 -13.12 4.11
CA LEU A 211 -20.87 -13.68 2.76
C LEU A 211 -21.54 -15.05 2.77
N ARG A 212 -21.16 -15.93 3.70
CA ARG A 212 -21.79 -17.26 3.85
C ARG A 212 -23.27 -17.14 4.21
N ALA A 213 -23.61 -16.21 5.10
CA ALA A 213 -25.01 -15.94 5.46
C ALA A 213 -25.86 -15.42 4.28
N GLU A 214 -25.26 -14.68 3.31
CA GLU A 214 -25.98 -14.22 2.10
C GLU A 214 -26.26 -15.36 1.11
N ILE A 215 -25.51 -16.47 1.18
CA ILE A 215 -25.72 -17.63 0.30
C ILE A 215 -26.76 -18.59 0.86
N ASP A 216 -26.75 -18.77 2.19
CA ASP A 216 -27.63 -19.73 2.87
C ASP A 216 -29.07 -19.20 3.10
N GLY A 217 -29.31 -17.89 2.85
CA GLY A 217 -30.60 -17.21 3.01
C GLY A 217 -31.29 -16.88 1.69
#